data_AF-A0A8T0UMW0-F1
#
_entry.id   AF-A0A8T0UMW0-F1
#
_cell.length_a   1.000
_cell.length_b   1.000
_cell.length_c   1.000
_cell.angle_alpha   90.00
_cell.angle_beta   90.00
_cell.angle_gamma   90.00
#
_symmetry.space_group_name_H-M   'P 1'
#
loop_
_entity.id
_entity.type
_entity.pdbx_description
1 polymer ?
#
loop_
_entity_poly.entity_id
_entity_poly.type
_entity_poly.pdbx_seq_one_letter_code
_entity_poly.pdbx_strand_id
1 'polypeptide(L)'
;MDRNWELAAPWADAKVAVPTRFVVGDGDLTYHYPGIQDYIHKGGFKADVPLLEDVVVIPGARNFIQQEKADEVSHHIYDFISRF
;
A
#
# COMPACT_ATOMS: atom_id res chain seq x y z
N MET A 1 20.75 -10.20 3.21
CA MET A 1 19.58 -9.36 2.83
C MET A 1 20.02 -7.93 2.49
N ASP A 2 21.30 -7.62 2.64
CA ASP A 2 21.81 -6.26 2.81
C ASP A 2 22.10 -5.55 1.49
N ARG A 3 22.23 -6.31 0.38
CA ARG A 3 22.60 -5.73 -0.91
C ARG A 3 21.54 -4.80 -1.49
N ASN A 4 20.26 -5.14 -1.36
CA ASN A 4 19.18 -4.25 -1.82
C ASN A 4 19.12 -2.98 -0.96
N TRP A 5 19.43 -3.09 0.33
CA TRP A 5 19.50 -1.95 1.25
C TRP A 5 20.66 -1.01 0.88
N GLU A 6 21.86 -1.55 0.67
CA GLU A 6 23.03 -0.77 0.22
C GLU A 6 22.77 -0.06 -1.11
N LEU A 7 22.17 -0.77 -2.06
CA LEU A 7 21.85 -0.20 -3.37
C LEU A 7 20.74 0.84 -3.29
N ALA A 8 19.82 0.73 -2.32
CA ALA A 8 18.73 1.69 -2.13
C ALA A 8 19.16 3.00 -1.46
N ALA A 9 20.40 3.10 -0.94
CA ALA A 9 20.89 4.27 -0.23
C ALA A 9 20.71 5.62 -0.95
N PRO A 10 20.87 5.73 -2.30
CA PRO A 10 20.61 6.99 -3.01
C PRO A 10 19.17 7.48 -2.95
N TRP A 11 18.22 6.60 -2.61
CA TRP A 11 16.80 6.92 -2.46
C TRP A 11 16.38 7.10 -0.99
N ALA A 12 17.33 7.20 -0.06
CA ALA A 12 17.02 7.59 1.31
C ALA A 12 16.21 8.90 1.30
N ASP A 13 15.08 8.89 2.02
CA ASP A 13 14.12 10.00 2.14
C ASP A 13 13.44 10.48 0.85
N ALA A 14 13.69 9.83 -0.29
CA ALA A 14 13.03 10.16 -1.55
C ALA A 14 11.53 9.87 -1.47
N LYS A 15 10.73 10.75 -2.08
CA LYS A 15 9.26 10.65 -2.07
C LYS A 15 8.75 10.00 -3.35
N VAL A 16 7.71 9.20 -3.23
CA VAL A 16 6.99 8.63 -4.39
C VAL A 16 6.00 9.67 -4.91
N ALA A 17 6.29 10.26 -6.07
CA ALA A 17 5.50 11.34 -6.67
C ALA A 17 4.42 10.86 -7.65
N VAL A 18 4.13 9.55 -7.70
CA VAL A 18 3.10 8.97 -8.57
C VAL A 18 1.78 8.87 -7.80
N PRO A 19 0.63 9.28 -8.38
CA PRO A 19 -0.68 9.01 -7.79
C PRO A 19 -0.83 7.52 -7.45
N THR A 20 -1.20 7.22 -6.21
CA THR A 20 -1.15 5.83 -5.70
C THR A 20 -2.42 5.50 -4.92
N ARG A 21 -2.97 4.30 -5.13
CA ARG A 21 -3.97 3.69 -4.25
C ARG A 21 -3.38 2.43 -3.64
N PHE A 22 -3.39 2.34 -2.31
CA PHE A 22 -2.92 1.17 -1.58
C PHE A 22 -4.13 0.36 -1.07
N VAL A 23 -4.11 -0.94 -1.35
CA VAL A 23 -5.20 -1.87 -1.00
C VAL A 23 -4.59 -3.06 -0.29
N VAL A 24 -5.12 -3.42 0.89
CA VAL A 24 -4.61 -4.51 1.72
C VAL A 24 -5.75 -5.29 2.36
N GLY A 25 -5.56 -6.58 2.63
CA GLY A 25 -6.52 -7.40 3.37
C GLY A 25 -6.44 -7.12 4.88
N ASP A 26 -7.58 -7.14 5.56
CA ASP A 26 -7.64 -6.93 7.01
C ASP A 26 -6.92 -8.00 7.83
N GLY A 27 -6.71 -9.20 7.28
CA GLY A 27 -5.98 -10.32 7.85
C GLY A 27 -4.60 -10.54 7.22
N ASP A 28 -4.10 -9.60 6.42
CA ASP A 28 -2.78 -9.67 5.81
C ASP A 28 -1.68 -9.66 6.90
N LEU A 29 -0.69 -10.53 6.76
CA LEU A 29 0.35 -10.71 7.76
C LEU A 29 1.32 -9.52 7.77
N THR A 30 1.52 -8.90 6.59
CA THR A 30 2.35 -7.71 6.42
C THR A 30 1.73 -6.47 7.06
N TYR A 31 0.40 -6.36 6.97
CA TYR A 31 -0.38 -5.28 7.59
C TYR A 31 -0.28 -5.29 9.12
N HIS A 32 -0.03 -6.46 9.72
CA HIS A 32 0.09 -6.64 11.17
C HIS A 32 1.53 -6.68 11.70
N TYR A 33 2.54 -6.45 10.86
CA TYR A 33 3.90 -6.28 11.40
C TYR A 33 3.94 -5.09 12.36
N PRO A 34 4.75 -5.16 13.44
CA PRO A 34 4.87 -4.08 14.41
C PRO A 34 5.16 -2.73 13.73
N GLY A 35 4.33 -1.73 14.00
CA GLY A 35 4.48 -0.37 13.48
C GLY A 35 3.89 -0.11 12.09
N ILE A 36 3.47 -1.13 11.33
CA ILE A 36 2.96 -0.94 9.96
C ILE A 36 1.60 -0.22 9.95
N GLN A 37 0.64 -0.61 10.79
CA GLN A 37 -0.64 0.10 10.86
C GLN A 37 -0.46 1.56 11.28
N ASP A 38 0.46 1.83 12.21
CA ASP A 38 0.80 3.19 12.62
C ASP A 38 1.41 3.99 11.46
N TYR A 39 2.36 3.41 10.73
CA TYR A 39 2.95 4.05 9.56
C TYR A 39 1.90 4.37 8.49
N ILE A 40 1.03 3.41 8.17
CA ILE A 40 -0.02 3.53 7.16
C ILE A 40 -1.05 4.60 7.56
N HIS A 41 -1.56 4.54 8.79
CA HIS A 41 -2.75 5.32 9.20
C HIS A 41 -2.44 6.61 9.97
N LYS A 42 -1.24 6.75 10.56
CA LYS A 42 -0.84 7.95 11.32
C LYS A 42 0.01 8.93 10.50
N GLY A 43 0.00 8.80 9.18
CA GLY A 43 0.54 9.79 8.25
C GLY A 43 1.97 9.56 7.76
N GLY A 44 2.71 8.58 8.30
CA GLY A 44 4.05 8.24 7.81
C GLY A 44 4.03 7.85 6.33
N PHE A 45 3.10 6.98 5.94
CA PHE A 45 2.98 6.52 4.57
C PHE A 45 2.58 7.63 3.61
N LYS A 46 1.64 8.50 4.01
CA LYS A 46 1.25 9.69 3.26
C LYS A 46 2.39 10.72 3.15
N ALA A 47 3.26 10.79 4.16
CA ALA A 47 4.44 11.67 4.12
C ALA A 47 5.50 11.17 3.13
N ASP A 48 5.61 9.86 2.88
CA ASP A 48 6.53 9.27 1.89
C ASP A 48 5.91 9.16 0.48
N VAL A 49 4.59 9.06 0.40
CA VAL A 49 3.80 9.01 -0.84
C VAL A 49 2.78 10.15 -0.84
N PRO A 50 3.17 11.40 -1.16
CA PRO A 50 2.29 12.57 -1.02
C PRO A 50 0.97 12.48 -1.81
N LEU A 51 0.95 11.74 -2.92
CA LEU A 51 -0.23 11.54 -3.77
C LEU A 51 -0.98 10.22 -3.49
N LEU A 52 -0.76 9.62 -2.32
CA LEU A 52 -1.52 8.45 -1.86
C LEU A 52 -3.00 8.80 -1.59
N GLU A 53 -3.94 8.09 -2.21
CA GLU A 53 -5.36 8.16 -1.86
C GLU A 53 -5.66 7.46 -0.54
N ASP A 54 -6.89 7.61 -0.05
CA ASP A 54 -7.31 6.89 1.16
C ASP A 54 -7.03 5.39 1.02
N VAL A 55 -6.42 4.84 2.07
CA VAL A 55 -6.03 3.43 2.13
C VAL A 55 -7.28 2.56 2.20
N VAL A 56 -7.32 1.52 1.36
CA VAL A 56 -8.42 0.54 1.35
C VAL A 56 -8.00 -0.69 2.14
N VAL A 57 -8.78 -1.04 3.17
CA VAL A 57 -8.62 -2.28 3.94
C VAL A 57 -9.82 -3.18 3.65
N ILE A 58 -9.58 -4.32 2.98
CA ILE A 58 -10.63 -5.24 2.56
C ILE A 58 -10.95 -6.23 3.69
N PRO A 59 -12.19 -6.25 4.22
CA PRO A 59 -12.56 -7.16 5.30
C PRO A 59 -12.63 -8.64 4.89
N GLY A 60 -12.15 -9.52 5.76
CA GLY A 60 -12.15 -10.97 5.56
C GLY A 60 -11.21 -11.43 4.45
N ALA A 61 -10.13 -10.69 4.19
CA ALA A 61 -9.12 -11.04 3.20
C ALA A 61 -7.72 -10.99 3.81
N ARG A 62 -6.82 -11.84 3.32
CA ARG A 62 -5.44 -11.99 3.80
C ARG A 62 -4.47 -11.56 2.70
N ASN A 63 -3.39 -12.31 2.49
CA ASN A 63 -2.27 -11.88 1.63
C ASN A 63 -2.58 -11.88 0.12
N PHE A 64 -3.62 -12.58 -0.33
CA PHE A 64 -3.92 -12.76 -1.75
C PHE A 64 -5.26 -12.12 -2.13
N ILE A 65 -5.47 -10.84 -1.78
CA ILE A 65 -6.71 -10.10 -2.01
C ILE A 65 -7.23 -10.19 -3.46
N GLN A 66 -6.34 -10.24 -4.44
CA GLN A 66 -6.66 -10.34 -5.86
C GLN A 66 -7.31 -11.69 -6.25
N GLN A 67 -7.13 -12.72 -5.43
CA GLN A 67 -7.80 -14.03 -5.59
C GLN A 67 -8.94 -14.21 -4.59
N GLU A 68 -8.77 -13.77 -3.35
CA GLU A 68 -9.76 -13.92 -2.28
C GLU A 68 -10.98 -13.01 -2.46
N LYS A 69 -10.78 -11.83 -3.07
CA LYS A 69 -11.75 -10.75 -3.26
C LYS A 69 -11.62 -10.13 -4.66
N ALA A 70 -11.51 -10.98 -5.68
CA ALA A 70 -11.17 -10.59 -7.05
C ALA A 70 -12.06 -9.48 -7.62
N ASP A 71 -13.38 -9.53 -7.41
CA ASP A 71 -14.33 -8.52 -7.91
C ASP A 71 -14.11 -7.16 -7.25
N GLU A 72 -13.93 -7.14 -5.93
CA GLU A 72 -13.68 -5.91 -5.15
C GLU A 72 -12.35 -5.26 -5.56
N VAL A 73 -11.29 -6.06 -5.69
CA VAL A 73 -9.99 -5.58 -6.17
C VAL A 73 -10.09 -5.06 -7.61
N SER A 74 -10.81 -5.75 -8.49
CA SER A 74 -11.00 -5.31 -9.88
C SER A 74 -11.74 -3.98 -9.97
N HIS A 75 -12.78 -3.77 -9.15
CA HIS A 75 -13.45 -2.49 -9.05
C HIS A 75 -12.52 -1.38 -8.54
N HIS A 76 -11.74 -1.63 -7.48
CA HIS A 76 -10.79 -0.63 -6.99
C HIS A 76 -9.75 -0.20 -8.03
N ILE A 77 -9.30 -1.15 -8.87
CA ILE A 77 -8.40 -0.86 -10.00
C ILE A 77 -9.12 0.01 -11.04
N TYR A 78 -10.30 -0.41 -11.51
CA TYR A 78 -11.06 0.30 -12.53
C TYR A 78 -11.41 1.73 -12.11
N ASP A 79 -11.92 1.90 -10.89
CA ASP A 79 -12.30 3.20 -10.34
C ASP A 79 -11.10 4.14 -10.16
N PHE A 80 -9.92 3.60 -9.90
CA PHE A 80 -8.70 4.39 -9.78
C PHE A 80 -8.20 4.87 -11.15
N ILE A 81 -8.06 3.95 -12.11
CA ILE A 81 -7.46 4.26 -13.41
C ILE A 81 -8.40 5.08 -14.31
N SER A 82 -9.72 4.98 -14.15
CA SER A 82 -10.71 5.74 -14.93
C SER A 82 -10.74 7.25 -14.65
N ARG A 83 -9.99 7.70 -13.64
CA ARG A 83 -9.89 9.12 -13.26
C ARG A 83 -8.79 9.89 -14.01
N PHE A 84 -8.04 9.20 -14.88
CA PHE A 84 -6.95 9.73 -15.68
C PHE A 84 -7.23 9.49 -17.18
#